data_AF-A8UFY6-F1
#
_entry.id   AF-A8UFY6-F1
#
_cell.length_a   1.000
_cell.length_b   1.000
_cell.length_c   1.000
_cell.angle_alpha   90.00
_cell.angle_beta   90.00
_cell.angle_gamma   90.00
#
_symmetry.space_group_name_H-M   'P 1'
#
loop_
_entity.id
_entity.type
_entity.pdbx_description
1 polymer ?
#
loop_
_entity_poly.entity_id
_entity_poly.type
_entity_poly.pdbx_seq_one_letter_code
_entity_poly.pdbx_strand_id
1 'polypeptide(L)'
;MCMIYENKNSSLVDTKGNIIESGVKKTDAPKKIKDYQDVAKKEYPNLSEEEALARYLEELIEIKNLKRVVISEVNDALVDSKGFIRVFGDFIDDYKRLINYPQKNEIIEKGKNALKNDPKKQRYIYNNSDTPNVPYSEFEISPTFKGMEAYLKNGKFGNGIIPKGDEVYVKQIQNLIEKHKGETRTFVTGDRPSDFKNCWRSIGVTDNKLINKYQEICRKMKLTWHHLDDLDGSLKSTFQLVYTPLHKRTTPHMGSNAQLLEIFNQLKKQ
;
A
#
# COMPACT_ATOMS: atom_id res chain seq x y z
N MET A 1 8.01 26.37 -3.97
CA MET A 1 9.35 26.27 -4.59
C MET A 1 9.55 24.92 -5.31
N CYS A 2 9.84 24.88 -6.61
CA CYS A 2 10.13 23.62 -7.33
C CYS A 2 11.62 23.30 -7.29
N MET A 3 11.99 22.02 -7.33
CA MET A 3 13.38 21.55 -7.35
C MET A 3 13.58 20.53 -8.47
N ILE A 4 14.82 20.40 -8.96
CA ILE A 4 15.17 19.28 -9.83
C ILE A 4 15.52 18.06 -9.00
N TYR A 5 14.96 16.93 -9.42
CA TYR A 5 15.34 15.61 -8.95
C TYR A 5 16.12 14.88 -10.05
N GLU A 6 17.40 14.60 -9.81
CA GLU A 6 18.25 13.88 -10.76
C GLU A 6 18.00 12.36 -10.66
N ASN A 7 17.30 11.81 -11.65
CA ASN A 7 17.23 10.39 -11.96
C ASN A 7 17.74 10.16 -13.41
N LYS A 8 17.70 8.92 -13.92
CA LYS A 8 18.12 8.58 -15.30
C LYS A 8 17.50 9.46 -16.41
N ASN A 9 16.37 10.13 -16.16
CA ASN A 9 15.69 11.01 -17.10
C ASN A 9 15.58 12.48 -16.64
N SER A 10 16.09 12.86 -15.46
CA SER A 10 15.93 14.17 -14.79
C SER A 10 14.47 14.69 -14.73
N SER A 11 13.93 14.88 -13.53
CA SER A 11 12.51 15.28 -13.37
C SER A 11 12.40 16.58 -12.58
N LEU A 12 11.47 17.45 -12.98
CA LEU A 12 11.08 18.62 -12.20
C LEU A 12 10.03 18.20 -11.18
N VAL A 13 10.30 18.47 -9.90
CA VAL A 13 9.40 18.12 -8.80
C VAL A 13 8.99 19.36 -8.00
N ASP A 14 7.77 19.37 -7.47
CA ASP A 14 7.34 20.43 -6.54
C ASP A 14 7.93 20.21 -5.13
N THR A 15 7.69 21.15 -4.20
CA THR A 15 8.09 21.00 -2.78
C THR A 15 7.52 19.76 -2.11
N LYS A 16 6.46 19.17 -2.66
CA LYS A 16 5.75 18.01 -2.11
C LYS A 16 6.18 16.70 -2.79
N GLY A 17 7.20 16.74 -3.66
CA GLY A 17 7.75 15.58 -4.37
C GLY A 17 6.92 15.09 -5.56
N ASN A 18 5.95 15.88 -6.04
CA ASN A 18 5.14 15.52 -7.21
C ASN A 18 5.96 15.73 -8.48
N ILE A 19 5.95 14.74 -9.39
CA ILE A 19 6.59 14.88 -10.70
C ILE A 19 5.72 15.79 -11.57
N ILE A 20 6.19 17.01 -11.80
CA ILE A 20 5.53 18.00 -12.66
C ILE A 20 5.84 17.69 -14.13
N GLU A 21 7.11 17.37 -14.42
CA GLU A 21 7.60 17.11 -15.76
C GLU A 21 8.81 16.15 -15.71
N SER A 22 8.85 15.16 -16.60
CA SER A 22 9.98 14.22 -16.75
C SER A 22 10.80 14.58 -17.99
N GLY A 23 12.09 14.24 -18.02
CA GLY A 23 12.94 14.54 -19.19
C GLY A 23 13.57 15.93 -19.16
N VAL A 24 13.52 16.64 -18.03
CA VAL A 24 13.95 18.05 -17.93
C VAL A 24 15.44 18.09 -17.65
N LYS A 25 16.24 18.55 -18.63
CA LYS A 25 17.68 18.75 -18.43
C LYS A 25 17.92 19.80 -17.34
N LYS A 26 18.97 19.60 -16.55
CA LYS A 26 19.34 20.49 -15.44
C LYS A 26 19.51 21.95 -15.86
N THR A 27 20.07 22.18 -17.04
CA THR A 27 20.27 23.50 -17.64
C THR A 27 18.96 24.22 -17.95
N ASP A 28 17.89 23.46 -18.21
CA ASP A 28 16.61 24.00 -18.67
C ASP A 28 15.63 24.24 -17.50
N ALA A 29 15.97 23.75 -16.30
CA ALA A 29 15.13 23.86 -15.11
C ALA A 29 14.78 25.28 -14.71
N PRO A 30 15.75 26.21 -14.58
CA PRO A 30 15.45 27.56 -14.14
C PRO A 30 14.45 28.23 -15.07
N LYS A 31 14.59 28.00 -16.38
CA LYS A 31 13.66 28.47 -17.39
C LYS A 31 12.28 27.84 -17.22
N LYS A 32 12.20 26.52 -17.10
CA LYS A 32 10.92 25.80 -16.89
C LYS A 32 10.21 26.26 -15.62
N ILE A 33 10.93 26.40 -14.50
CA ILE A 33 10.37 26.91 -13.24
C ILE A 33 9.81 28.32 -13.45
N LYS A 34 10.54 29.18 -14.18
CA LYS A 34 10.09 30.52 -14.50
C LYS A 34 8.84 30.52 -15.39
N ASP A 35 8.77 29.64 -16.39
CA ASP A 35 7.57 29.46 -17.22
C ASP A 35 6.35 29.08 -16.37
N TYR A 36 6.51 28.16 -15.40
CA TYR A 36 5.43 27.80 -14.46
C TYR A 36 5.03 28.98 -13.56
N GLN A 37 5.99 29.76 -13.06
CA GLN A 37 5.71 30.96 -12.25
C GLN A 37 4.96 32.03 -13.04
N ASP A 38 5.35 32.28 -14.29
CA ASP A 38 4.75 33.31 -15.13
C ASP A 38 3.32 32.93 -15.54
N VAL A 39 3.07 31.66 -15.87
CA VAL A 39 1.70 31.17 -16.13
C VAL A 39 0.85 31.26 -14.87
N ALA A 40 1.38 30.79 -13.73
CA ALA A 40 0.66 30.86 -12.46
C ALA A 40 0.29 32.30 -12.08
N LYS A 41 1.20 33.25 -12.27
CA LYS A 41 0.96 34.66 -11.96
C LYS A 41 -0.05 35.32 -12.92
N LYS A 42 -0.10 34.85 -14.17
CA LYS A 42 -1.12 35.27 -15.14
C LYS A 42 -2.52 34.76 -14.78
N GLU A 43 -2.62 33.52 -14.32
CA GLU A 43 -3.90 32.92 -13.91
C GLU A 43 -4.37 33.42 -12.54
N TYR A 44 -3.44 33.69 -11.62
CA TYR A 44 -3.68 34.14 -10.26
C TYR A 44 -3.03 35.50 -9.96
N PRO A 45 -3.45 36.58 -10.64
CA PRO A 45 -2.79 37.89 -10.53
C PRO A 45 -2.84 38.47 -9.11
N ASN A 46 -3.90 38.16 -8.36
CA ASN A 46 -4.16 38.69 -7.02
C ASN A 46 -3.40 37.97 -5.89
N LEU A 47 -2.75 36.84 -6.17
CA LEU A 47 -1.97 36.09 -5.18
C LEU A 47 -0.50 36.51 -5.22
N SER A 48 0.25 36.30 -4.13
CA SER A 48 1.71 36.41 -4.21
C SER A 48 2.28 35.41 -5.23
N GLU A 49 3.48 35.64 -5.73
CA GLU A 49 4.09 34.75 -6.73
C GLU A 49 4.19 33.29 -6.22
N GLU A 50 4.49 33.12 -4.92
CA GLU A 50 4.59 31.80 -4.30
C GLU A 50 3.22 31.12 -4.16
N GLU A 51 2.19 31.84 -3.70
CA GLU A 51 0.82 31.32 -3.58
C GLU A 51 0.19 31.00 -4.94
N ALA A 52 0.43 31.85 -5.94
CA ALA A 52 0.00 31.64 -7.32
C ALA A 52 0.61 30.34 -7.87
N LEU A 53 1.92 30.17 -7.73
CA LEU A 53 2.63 28.97 -8.19
C LEU A 53 2.12 27.72 -7.48
N ALA A 54 1.94 27.77 -6.15
CA ALA A 54 1.44 26.63 -5.39
C ALA A 54 0.05 26.20 -5.87
N ARG A 55 -0.87 27.15 -6.07
CA ARG A 55 -2.22 26.88 -6.54
C ARG A 55 -2.25 26.31 -7.96
N TYR A 56 -1.49 26.93 -8.88
CA TYR A 56 -1.41 26.48 -10.26
C TYR A 56 -0.88 25.04 -10.37
N LEU A 57 0.14 24.68 -9.58
CA LEU A 57 0.69 23.31 -9.60
C LEU A 57 -0.30 22.28 -9.04
N GLU A 58 -1.10 22.63 -8.03
CA GLU A 58 -2.15 21.75 -7.51
C GLU A 58 -3.21 21.43 -8.56
N GLU A 59 -3.67 22.45 -9.29
CA GLU A 59 -4.64 22.28 -10.38
C GLU A 59 -4.03 21.54 -11.57
N LEU A 60 -2.77 21.80 -11.90
CA LEU A 60 -2.07 21.11 -12.98
C LEU A 60 -1.91 19.60 -12.68
N ILE A 61 -1.66 19.22 -11.43
CA ILE A 61 -1.65 17.82 -10.99
C ILE A 61 -3.02 17.17 -11.18
N GLU A 62 -4.09 17.87 -10.85
CA GLU A 62 -5.47 17.40 -11.00
C GLU A 62 -5.87 17.25 -12.48
N ILE A 63 -5.59 18.26 -13.31
CA ILE A 63 -5.93 18.28 -14.75
C ILE A 63 -5.13 17.24 -15.53
N LYS A 64 -3.82 17.14 -15.29
CA LYS A 64 -2.94 16.23 -16.04
C LYS A 64 -2.90 14.81 -15.46
N ASN A 65 -3.64 14.55 -14.38
CA ASN A 65 -3.62 13.28 -13.65
C ASN A 65 -2.18 12.82 -13.34
N LEU A 66 -1.31 13.79 -13.01
CA LEU A 66 0.11 13.52 -12.76
C LEU A 66 0.22 12.65 -11.51
N LYS A 67 1.13 11.67 -11.52
CA LYS A 67 1.31 10.75 -10.39
C LYS A 67 1.74 11.53 -9.15
N ARG A 68 0.78 11.80 -8.28
CA ARG A 68 0.97 12.40 -6.97
C ARG A 68 1.72 11.42 -6.07
N VAL A 69 2.92 11.79 -5.63
CA VAL A 69 3.64 11.12 -4.54
C VAL A 69 3.76 12.14 -3.40
N VAL A 70 2.64 12.77 -3.02
CA VAL A 70 2.60 13.47 -1.74
C VAL A 70 2.66 12.38 -0.68
N ILE A 71 3.80 12.27 -0.02
CA ILE A 71 4.02 11.40 1.13
C ILE A 71 4.42 12.30 2.29
N SER A 72 3.59 12.37 3.33
CA SER A 72 3.87 13.08 4.57
C SER A 72 4.22 12.12 5.69
N GLU A 73 5.13 12.52 6.58
CA GLU A 73 5.42 11.80 7.82
C GLU A 73 4.39 12.17 8.89
N VAL A 74 3.71 11.17 9.45
CA VAL A 74 2.76 11.32 10.54
C VAL A 74 2.89 10.14 11.50
N ASN A 75 3.25 10.39 12.76
CA ASN A 75 3.35 9.37 13.81
C ASN A 75 4.13 8.11 13.36
N ASP A 76 5.39 8.31 12.97
CA ASP A 76 6.27 7.23 12.47
C ASP A 76 5.68 6.47 11.27
N ALA A 77 4.89 7.14 10.43
CA ALA A 77 4.33 6.56 9.22
C ALA A 77 4.51 7.49 8.03
N LEU A 78 4.82 6.92 6.86
CA LEU A 78 4.69 7.61 5.58
C LEU A 78 3.27 7.42 5.06
N VAL A 79 2.54 8.52 4.89
CA VAL A 79 1.14 8.51 4.45
C VAL A 79 1.00 9.30 3.16
N ASP A 80 0.28 8.75 2.18
CA ASP A 80 0.04 9.46 0.93
C ASP A 80 -1.12 10.47 1.02
N SER A 81 -1.25 11.35 0.00
CA SER A 81 -2.39 12.29 -0.11
C SER A 81 -3.79 11.68 -0.04
N LYS A 82 -3.94 10.36 -0.24
CA LYS A 82 -5.22 9.64 -0.14
C LYS A 82 -5.39 8.96 1.23
N GLY A 83 -4.46 9.19 2.16
CA GLY A 83 -4.47 8.61 3.51
C GLY A 83 -3.97 7.16 3.56
N PHE A 84 -3.41 6.60 2.49
CA PHE A 84 -2.81 5.27 2.53
C PHE A 84 -1.46 5.32 3.21
N ILE A 85 -1.25 4.39 4.12
CA ILE A 85 0.04 4.22 4.79
C ILE A 85 0.94 3.45 3.83
N ARG A 86 2.11 4.00 3.50
CA ARG A 86 3.07 3.39 2.57
C ARG A 86 4.13 2.58 3.30
N VAL A 87 4.56 3.06 4.46
CA VAL A 87 5.50 2.36 5.35
C VAL A 87 5.36 2.89 6.77
N PHE A 88 5.77 2.11 7.77
CA PHE A 88 5.72 2.47 9.20
C PHE A 88 7.07 2.17 9.89
N GLY A 89 7.46 3.01 10.85
CA GLY A 89 8.60 2.80 11.76
C GLY A 89 9.97 2.68 11.06
N ASP A 90 10.70 1.62 11.40
CA ASP A 90 12.11 1.37 11.05
C ASP A 90 12.40 1.30 9.54
N PHE A 91 11.36 1.18 8.71
CA PHE A 91 11.50 1.07 7.27
C PHE A 91 11.38 2.40 6.53
N ILE A 92 11.12 3.51 7.23
CA ILE A 92 10.89 4.82 6.60
C ILE A 92 12.09 5.24 5.74
N ASP A 93 13.29 5.18 6.29
CA ASP A 93 14.50 5.62 5.58
C ASP A 93 14.86 4.66 4.45
N ASP A 94 14.75 3.36 4.69
CA ASP A 94 14.96 2.33 3.66
C ASP A 94 13.94 2.49 2.51
N TYR A 95 12.67 2.78 2.80
CA TYR A 95 11.64 3.04 1.78
C TYR A 95 11.94 4.31 1.00
N LYS A 96 12.29 5.42 1.66
CA LYS A 96 12.71 6.66 0.99
C LYS A 96 13.91 6.42 0.07
N ARG A 97 14.89 5.64 0.52
CA ARG A 97 16.04 5.25 -0.30
C ARG A 97 15.59 4.40 -1.49
N LEU A 98 14.72 3.41 -1.27
CA LEU A 98 14.20 2.50 -2.30
C LEU A 98 13.44 3.23 -3.41
N ILE A 99 12.51 4.13 -3.06
CA ILE A 99 11.72 4.85 -4.07
C ILE A 99 12.58 5.73 -4.98
N ASN A 100 13.69 6.21 -4.42
CA ASN A 100 14.69 7.06 -5.05
C ASN A 100 15.80 6.24 -5.76
N TYR A 101 15.81 4.91 -5.60
CA TYR A 101 16.89 4.07 -6.10
C TYR A 101 16.71 3.76 -7.61
N PRO A 102 17.71 4.02 -8.48
CA PRO A 102 17.61 3.79 -9.92
C PRO A 102 17.33 2.33 -10.31
N GLN A 103 17.81 1.37 -9.51
CA GLN A 103 17.67 -0.07 -9.72
C GLN A 103 16.63 -0.71 -8.79
N LYS A 104 15.67 0.04 -8.23
CA LYS A 104 14.73 -0.48 -7.23
C LYS A 104 14.01 -1.78 -7.64
N ASN A 105 13.67 -1.93 -8.92
CA ASN A 105 13.03 -3.14 -9.41
C ASN A 105 13.98 -4.34 -9.30
N GLU A 106 15.26 -4.16 -9.63
CA GLU A 106 16.28 -5.20 -9.47
C GLU A 106 16.48 -5.56 -7.99
N ILE A 107 16.48 -4.59 -7.10
CA ILE A 107 16.59 -4.81 -5.65
C ILE A 107 15.41 -5.61 -5.11
N ILE A 108 14.19 -5.25 -5.53
CA ILE A 108 12.97 -5.96 -5.14
C ILE A 108 13.00 -7.39 -5.67
N GLU A 109 13.36 -7.59 -6.95
CA GLU A 109 13.45 -8.92 -7.55
C GLU A 109 14.56 -9.77 -6.90
N LYS A 110 15.70 -9.19 -6.54
CA LYS A 110 16.74 -9.89 -5.75
C LYS A 110 16.21 -10.29 -4.37
N GLY A 111 15.48 -9.41 -3.70
CA GLY A 111 14.85 -9.70 -2.41
C GLY A 111 13.89 -10.88 -2.51
N LYS A 112 12.97 -10.85 -3.48
CA LYS A 112 12.03 -11.95 -3.74
C LYS A 112 12.73 -13.27 -4.06
N ASN A 113 13.75 -13.24 -4.92
CA ASN A 113 14.51 -14.43 -5.27
C ASN A 113 15.27 -14.98 -4.07
N ALA A 114 15.80 -14.11 -3.19
CA ALA A 114 16.42 -14.55 -1.94
C ALA A 114 15.40 -15.23 -1.01
N LEU A 115 14.17 -14.72 -0.94
CA LEU A 115 13.08 -15.38 -0.20
C LEU A 115 12.73 -16.73 -0.80
N LYS A 116 12.72 -16.85 -2.14
CA LYS A 116 12.46 -18.11 -2.85
C LYS A 116 13.55 -19.17 -2.63
N ASN A 117 14.79 -18.76 -2.46
CA ASN A 117 15.93 -19.68 -2.43
C ASN A 117 16.38 -20.07 -1.01
N ASP A 118 15.72 -19.56 0.03
CA ASP A 118 16.03 -19.90 1.43
C ASP A 118 14.87 -20.69 2.07
N PRO A 119 14.95 -22.03 2.09
CA PRO A 119 13.89 -22.89 2.64
C PRO A 119 13.56 -22.60 4.12
N LYS A 120 14.52 -22.09 4.90
CA LYS A 120 14.30 -21.71 6.31
C LYS A 120 13.42 -20.46 6.43
N LYS A 121 13.44 -19.60 5.41
CA LYS A 121 12.61 -18.41 5.28
C LYS A 121 11.25 -18.74 4.65
N GLN A 122 11.20 -19.66 3.70
CA GLN A 122 9.94 -20.06 3.04
C GLN A 122 8.97 -20.81 3.96
N ARG A 123 9.46 -21.49 5.02
CA ARG A 123 8.66 -22.46 5.77
C ARG A 123 8.93 -22.43 7.28
N TYR A 124 8.02 -21.82 8.04
CA TYR A 124 7.64 -22.32 9.37
C TYR A 124 6.44 -23.28 9.20
N ILE A 125 6.55 -24.28 8.31
CA ILE A 125 5.50 -25.27 8.13
C ILE A 125 5.59 -26.29 9.26
N TYR A 126 4.73 -26.11 10.26
CA TYR A 126 4.32 -27.18 11.14
C TYR A 126 3.76 -28.31 10.28
N ASN A 127 4.33 -29.50 10.46
CA ASN A 127 3.88 -30.75 9.87
C ASN A 127 2.54 -31.16 10.53
N ASN A 128 1.46 -30.46 10.20
CA ASN A 128 0.11 -30.84 10.60
C ASN A 128 -0.67 -31.23 9.35
N SER A 129 -1.00 -32.51 9.26
CA SER A 129 -1.82 -33.17 8.23
C SER A 129 -3.23 -32.58 8.05
N ASP A 130 -3.60 -31.61 8.88
CA ASP A 130 -4.93 -31.01 8.95
C ASP A 130 -5.04 -29.64 8.24
N THR A 131 -4.01 -29.24 7.50
CA THR A 131 -4.05 -27.99 6.73
C THR A 131 -4.92 -28.18 5.49
N PRO A 132 -5.95 -27.35 5.26
CA PRO A 132 -6.77 -27.43 4.07
C PRO A 132 -5.88 -27.24 2.84
N ASN A 133 -6.08 -28.07 1.82
CA ASN A 133 -5.31 -28.01 0.57
C ASN A 133 -5.63 -26.70 -0.16
N VAL A 134 -4.85 -25.66 0.12
CA VAL A 134 -4.95 -24.35 -0.53
C VAL A 134 -3.75 -24.16 -1.45
N PRO A 135 -3.96 -23.61 -2.66
CA PRO A 135 -2.85 -23.29 -3.54
C PRO A 135 -1.96 -22.21 -2.90
N TYR A 136 -0.75 -22.07 -3.43
CA TYR A 136 0.18 -21.02 -3.03
C TYR A 136 0.39 -20.01 -4.16
N SER A 137 0.90 -18.84 -3.80
CA SER A 137 1.36 -17.80 -4.71
C SER A 137 2.57 -18.24 -5.56
N GLU A 138 2.95 -17.41 -6.53
CA GLU A 138 4.04 -17.68 -7.49
C GLU A 138 5.36 -18.09 -6.82
N PHE A 139 5.74 -17.46 -5.70
CA PHE A 139 6.99 -17.78 -5.00
C PHE A 139 6.82 -18.81 -3.88
N GLU A 140 5.63 -19.41 -3.77
CA GLU A 140 5.23 -20.33 -2.71
C GLU A 140 5.35 -19.75 -1.28
N ILE A 141 5.31 -18.42 -1.16
CA ILE A 141 5.46 -17.74 0.13
C ILE A 141 4.09 -17.55 0.79
N SER A 142 3.05 -17.22 0.02
CA SER A 142 1.73 -16.86 0.53
C SER A 142 0.65 -17.83 0.04
N PRO A 143 -0.08 -18.53 0.94
CA PRO A 143 -1.25 -19.31 0.57
C PRO A 143 -2.30 -18.43 -0.10
N THR A 144 -2.94 -18.92 -1.15
CA THR A 144 -3.90 -18.16 -1.92
C THR A 144 -5.28 -18.79 -1.86
N PHE A 145 -6.24 -18.00 -1.37
CA PHE A 145 -7.67 -18.29 -1.36
C PHE A 145 -8.38 -17.67 -2.58
N LYS A 146 -7.62 -17.25 -3.59
CA LYS A 146 -8.17 -16.56 -4.77
C LYS A 146 -9.27 -17.39 -5.42
N GLY A 147 -10.44 -16.77 -5.62
CA GLY A 147 -11.61 -17.44 -6.16
C GLY A 147 -12.41 -18.29 -5.14
N MET A 148 -12.00 -18.34 -3.87
CA MET A 148 -12.76 -18.94 -2.78
C MET A 148 -13.52 -17.88 -1.98
N GLU A 149 -14.69 -18.23 -1.47
CA GLU A 149 -15.44 -17.39 -0.51
C GLU A 149 -14.94 -17.63 0.92
N ALA A 150 -13.64 -17.43 1.14
CA ALA A 150 -12.98 -17.75 2.41
C ALA A 150 -13.47 -16.91 3.61
N TYR A 151 -14.25 -15.84 3.36
CA TYR A 151 -14.95 -15.04 4.37
C TYR A 151 -16.26 -15.68 4.86
N LEU A 152 -16.74 -16.76 4.23
CA LEU A 152 -17.92 -17.50 4.64
C LEU A 152 -17.55 -18.78 5.41
N LYS A 153 -18.37 -19.12 6.41
CA LYS A 153 -18.41 -20.42 7.09
C LYS A 153 -19.84 -20.95 7.03
N ASN A 154 -20.03 -22.09 6.38
CA ASN A 154 -21.35 -22.73 6.22
C ASN A 154 -22.39 -21.76 5.65
N GLY A 155 -22.02 -20.99 4.61
CA GLY A 155 -22.88 -20.00 3.96
C GLY A 155 -23.15 -18.72 4.77
N LYS A 156 -22.52 -18.54 5.94
CA LYS A 156 -22.66 -17.33 6.77
C LYS A 156 -21.34 -16.60 6.88
N PHE A 157 -21.35 -15.27 6.96
CA PHE A 157 -20.13 -14.49 7.16
C PHE A 157 -19.43 -14.84 8.48
N GLY A 158 -18.12 -15.09 8.40
CA GLY A 158 -17.28 -15.32 9.56
C GLY A 158 -17.76 -16.50 10.41
N ASN A 159 -18.08 -16.26 11.68
CA ASN A 159 -18.65 -17.27 12.58
C ASN A 159 -20.19 -17.32 12.57
N GLY A 160 -20.86 -16.49 11.78
CA GLY A 160 -22.32 -16.37 11.73
C GLY A 160 -22.95 -15.66 12.93
N ILE A 161 -22.17 -15.04 13.81
CA ILE A 161 -22.67 -14.24 14.94
C ILE A 161 -22.87 -12.80 14.49
N ILE A 162 -24.08 -12.28 14.67
CA ILE A 162 -24.39 -10.85 14.49
C ILE A 162 -24.09 -10.13 15.82
N PRO A 163 -23.15 -9.17 15.86
CA PRO A 163 -22.91 -8.36 17.05
C PRO A 163 -24.14 -7.53 17.44
N LYS A 164 -24.44 -7.44 18.74
CA LYS A 164 -25.56 -6.63 19.26
C LYS A 164 -25.37 -5.15 18.93
N GLY A 165 -26.40 -4.51 18.36
CA GLY A 165 -26.47 -3.06 18.15
C GLY A 165 -25.64 -2.52 16.98
N ASP A 166 -25.03 -3.40 16.19
CA ASP A 166 -24.19 -3.06 15.04
C ASP A 166 -24.84 -3.49 13.70
N GLU A 167 -26.12 -3.89 13.67
CA GLU A 167 -26.77 -4.55 12.52
C GLU A 167 -26.65 -3.76 11.21
N VAL A 168 -26.79 -2.42 11.29
CA VAL A 168 -26.61 -1.52 10.14
C VAL A 168 -25.20 -1.61 9.57
N TYR A 169 -24.18 -1.56 10.43
CA TYR A 169 -22.78 -1.64 10.02
C TYR A 169 -22.40 -3.05 9.55
N VAL A 170 -22.98 -4.09 10.14
CA VAL A 170 -22.84 -5.48 9.68
C VAL A 170 -23.38 -5.64 8.26
N LYS A 171 -24.53 -5.05 7.95
CA LYS A 171 -25.06 -5.10 6.58
C LYS A 171 -24.19 -4.30 5.61
N GLN A 172 -23.70 -3.12 6.02
CA GLN A 172 -22.78 -2.33 5.20
C GLN A 172 -21.48 -3.05 4.88
N ILE A 173 -20.84 -3.66 5.89
CA ILE A 173 -19.58 -4.39 5.69
C ILE A 173 -19.80 -5.65 4.83
N GLN A 174 -20.94 -6.34 4.98
CA GLN A 174 -21.32 -7.46 4.11
C GLN A 174 -21.42 -7.01 2.65
N ASN A 175 -22.15 -5.93 2.38
CA ASN A 175 -22.27 -5.37 1.03
C ASN A 175 -20.89 -4.99 0.44
N LEU A 176 -20.00 -4.41 1.25
CA LEU A 176 -18.64 -4.09 0.83
C LEU A 176 -17.85 -5.35 0.50
N ILE A 177 -17.91 -6.38 1.36
CA ILE A 177 -17.24 -7.65 1.14
C ILE A 177 -17.78 -8.30 -0.13
N GLU A 178 -19.08 -8.42 -0.32
CA GLU A 178 -19.67 -9.04 -1.52
C GLU A 178 -19.27 -8.29 -2.80
N LYS A 179 -19.40 -6.96 -2.78
CA LYS A 179 -19.02 -6.09 -3.92
C LYS A 179 -17.56 -6.30 -4.33
N HIS A 180 -16.67 -6.42 -3.36
CA HIS A 180 -15.23 -6.58 -3.59
C HIS A 180 -14.78 -8.05 -3.55
N LYS A 181 -15.71 -9.02 -3.41
CA LYS A 181 -15.43 -10.43 -3.14
C LYS A 181 -14.47 -10.67 -1.96
N GLY A 182 -14.49 -9.74 -1.00
CA GLY A 182 -13.57 -9.69 0.13
C GLY A 182 -12.13 -9.44 -0.27
N GLU A 183 -11.83 -9.09 -1.52
CA GLU A 183 -10.47 -8.94 -2.05
C GLU A 183 -10.11 -7.47 -2.28
N THR A 184 -8.85 -7.12 -2.04
CA THR A 184 -8.31 -5.80 -2.35
C THR A 184 -6.81 -5.83 -2.55
N ARG A 185 -6.24 -4.88 -3.30
CA ARG A 185 -4.79 -4.74 -3.47
C ARG A 185 -4.31 -3.43 -2.88
N THR A 186 -3.36 -3.49 -1.96
CA THR A 186 -2.89 -2.31 -1.23
C THR A 186 -1.42 -2.39 -0.81
N PHE A 187 -0.88 -1.27 -0.36
CA PHE A 187 0.46 -1.18 0.23
C PHE A 187 0.57 -2.00 1.50
N VAL A 188 1.72 -2.64 1.61
CA VAL A 188 2.14 -3.40 2.76
C VAL A 188 3.23 -2.63 3.47
N THR A 189 3.05 -2.41 4.77
CA THR A 189 3.89 -1.54 5.58
C THR A 189 4.77 -2.32 6.56
N GLY A 190 4.52 -3.62 6.73
CA GLY A 190 5.16 -4.45 7.75
C GLY A 190 4.51 -4.32 9.12
N ASP A 191 3.52 -3.44 9.25
CA ASP A 191 2.69 -3.24 10.43
C ASP A 191 1.26 -3.70 10.14
N ARG A 192 0.85 -4.79 10.78
CA ARG A 192 -0.45 -5.44 10.51
C ARG A 192 -1.66 -4.51 10.72
N PRO A 193 -1.76 -3.74 11.83
CA PRO A 193 -2.82 -2.75 11.99
C PRO A 193 -2.92 -1.77 10.81
N SER A 194 -1.77 -1.27 10.32
CA SER A 194 -1.70 -0.35 9.19
C SER A 194 -2.10 -1.02 7.87
N ASP A 195 -1.60 -2.23 7.60
CA ASP A 195 -2.00 -3.05 6.44
C ASP A 195 -3.52 -3.25 6.40
N PHE A 196 -4.14 -3.54 7.55
CA PHE A 196 -5.58 -3.75 7.64
C PHE A 196 -6.38 -2.45 7.43
N LYS A 197 -5.88 -1.31 7.91
CA LYS A 197 -6.51 -0.01 7.62
C LYS A 197 -6.45 0.31 6.13
N ASN A 198 -5.32 0.03 5.49
CA ASN A 198 -5.13 0.16 4.06
C ASN A 198 -6.09 -0.73 3.24
N CYS A 199 -6.38 -1.96 3.70
CA CYS A 199 -7.38 -2.82 3.08
C CYS A 199 -8.78 -2.17 3.09
N TRP A 200 -9.20 -1.57 4.21
CA TRP A 200 -10.49 -0.88 4.28
C TRP A 200 -10.54 0.37 3.38
N ARG A 201 -9.46 1.16 3.33
CA ARG A 201 -9.38 2.32 2.44
C ARG A 201 -9.47 1.94 0.97
N SER A 202 -8.81 0.86 0.58
CA SER A 202 -8.80 0.40 -0.81
C SER A 202 -10.17 -0.11 -1.30
N ILE A 203 -11.05 -0.53 -0.39
CA ILE A 203 -12.45 -0.84 -0.72
C ILE A 203 -13.42 0.33 -0.45
N GLY A 204 -12.90 1.54 -0.23
CA GLY A 204 -13.68 2.79 -0.19
C GLY A 204 -14.01 3.34 1.20
N VAL A 205 -13.48 2.77 2.28
CA VAL A 205 -13.72 3.24 3.65
C VAL A 205 -12.60 4.19 4.08
N THR A 206 -12.83 5.49 3.98
CA THR A 206 -11.79 6.51 4.22
C THR A 206 -11.83 7.14 5.61
N ASP A 207 -12.97 7.11 6.30
CA ASP A 207 -13.10 7.61 7.67
C ASP A 207 -12.43 6.65 8.67
N ASN A 208 -11.43 7.15 9.40
CA ASN A 208 -10.69 6.39 10.41
C ASN A 208 -11.58 5.83 11.54
N LYS A 209 -12.63 6.55 11.95
CA LYS A 209 -13.57 6.07 12.97
C LYS A 209 -14.34 4.86 12.45
N LEU A 210 -14.80 4.91 11.20
CA LEU A 210 -15.49 3.80 10.54
C LEU A 210 -14.55 2.60 10.33
N ILE A 211 -13.31 2.84 9.89
CA ILE A 211 -12.32 1.75 9.74
C ILE A 211 -12.11 1.00 11.06
N ASN A 212 -11.91 1.74 12.16
CA ASN A 212 -11.72 1.12 13.47
C ASN A 212 -12.97 0.31 13.89
N LYS A 213 -14.17 0.83 13.61
CA LYS A 213 -15.43 0.13 13.86
C LYS A 213 -15.55 -1.16 13.02
N TYR A 214 -15.20 -1.12 11.75
CA TYR A 214 -15.22 -2.32 10.88
C TYR A 214 -14.21 -3.37 11.32
N GLN A 215 -13.02 -2.96 11.77
CA GLN A 215 -12.06 -3.89 12.37
C GLN A 215 -12.63 -4.54 13.64
N GLU A 216 -13.31 -3.79 14.50
CA GLU A 216 -13.98 -4.34 15.69
C GLU A 216 -15.06 -5.37 15.32
N ILE A 217 -15.92 -5.03 14.36
CA ILE A 217 -16.98 -5.93 13.86
C ILE A 217 -16.36 -7.21 13.27
N CYS A 218 -15.33 -7.09 12.42
CA CYS A 218 -14.62 -8.25 11.88
C CYS A 218 -14.02 -9.14 12.97
N ARG A 219 -13.43 -8.56 14.04
CA ARG A 219 -12.95 -9.36 15.18
C ARG A 219 -14.09 -10.15 15.84
N LYS A 220 -15.25 -9.54 16.07
CA LYS A 220 -16.44 -10.22 16.63
C LYS A 220 -16.95 -11.34 15.71
N MET A 221 -16.92 -11.11 14.40
CA MET A 221 -17.29 -12.09 13.37
C MET A 221 -16.20 -13.15 13.10
N LYS A 222 -15.02 -13.03 13.73
CA LYS A 222 -13.83 -13.87 13.44
C LYS A 222 -13.41 -13.82 11.97
N LEU A 223 -13.30 -12.61 11.43
CA LEU A 223 -12.76 -12.32 10.11
C LEU A 223 -11.42 -11.60 10.22
N THR A 224 -10.51 -11.84 9.28
CA THR A 224 -9.19 -11.21 9.23
C THR A 224 -8.71 -11.09 7.79
N TRP A 225 -7.88 -10.09 7.48
CA TRP A 225 -7.25 -9.99 6.17
C TRP A 225 -6.06 -10.95 6.08
N HIS A 226 -5.97 -11.67 4.96
CA HIS A 226 -4.91 -12.63 4.62
C HIS A 226 -4.31 -12.23 3.27
N HIS A 227 -2.98 -12.28 3.12
CA HIS A 227 -2.32 -12.04 1.84
C HIS A 227 -2.63 -13.17 0.85
N LEU A 228 -3.02 -12.84 -0.37
CA LEU A 228 -3.25 -13.83 -1.44
C LEU A 228 -2.04 -14.02 -2.33
N ASP A 229 -1.11 -13.08 -2.32
CA ASP A 229 0.07 -13.07 -3.16
C ASP A 229 1.25 -12.42 -2.43
N ASP A 230 2.40 -12.54 -3.06
CA ASP A 230 3.65 -11.99 -2.56
C ASP A 230 3.73 -10.50 -2.89
N LEU A 231 4.59 -9.78 -2.17
CA LEU A 231 4.84 -8.37 -2.46
C LEU A 231 5.25 -8.17 -3.92
N ASP A 232 4.72 -7.15 -4.59
CA ASP A 232 5.14 -6.78 -5.93
C ASP A 232 6.27 -5.72 -5.94
N GLY A 233 6.72 -5.35 -7.15
CA GLY A 233 7.71 -4.28 -7.38
C GLY A 233 7.31 -2.89 -6.86
N SER A 234 6.07 -2.73 -6.41
CA SER A 234 5.53 -1.50 -5.82
C SER A 234 5.24 -1.62 -4.32
N LEU A 235 5.70 -2.70 -3.68
CA LEU A 235 5.45 -3.02 -2.27
C LEU A 235 3.95 -3.16 -1.95
N LYS A 236 3.19 -3.67 -2.92
CA LYS A 236 1.78 -4.00 -2.75
C LYS A 236 1.56 -5.50 -2.74
N SER A 237 0.50 -5.91 -2.07
CA SER A 237 -0.01 -7.27 -2.10
C SER A 237 -1.54 -7.23 -2.19
N THR A 238 -2.12 -8.29 -2.73
CA THR A 238 -3.54 -8.58 -2.66
C THR A 238 -3.85 -9.21 -1.33
N PHE A 239 -4.89 -8.73 -0.68
CA PHE A 239 -5.44 -9.29 0.54
C PHE A 239 -6.86 -9.79 0.27
N GLN A 240 -7.24 -10.84 0.99
CA GLN A 240 -8.62 -11.26 1.09
C GLN A 240 -9.05 -11.32 2.55
N LEU A 241 -10.28 -10.91 2.82
CA LEU A 241 -10.92 -11.19 4.09
C LEU A 241 -11.23 -12.68 4.18
N VAL A 242 -10.81 -13.32 5.26
CA VAL A 242 -10.98 -14.76 5.48
C VAL A 242 -11.46 -15.04 6.90
N TYR A 243 -12.13 -16.18 7.08
CA TYR A 243 -12.50 -16.69 8.38
C TYR A 243 -11.25 -17.01 9.19
N THR A 244 -11.11 -16.45 10.40
CA THR A 244 -9.89 -16.54 11.21
C THR A 244 -9.44 -17.98 11.47
N PRO A 245 -10.30 -18.96 11.78
CA PRO A 245 -9.87 -20.35 11.87
C PRO A 245 -9.29 -20.93 10.59
N LEU A 246 -9.77 -20.50 9.41
CA LEU A 246 -9.20 -20.89 8.13
C LEU A 246 -7.80 -20.27 7.96
N HIS A 247 -7.67 -18.95 8.20
CA HIS A 247 -6.36 -18.28 8.25
C HIS A 247 -5.39 -18.99 9.21
N LYS A 248 -5.88 -19.41 10.39
CA LYS A 248 -5.04 -20.07 11.40
C LYS A 248 -4.45 -21.39 10.90
N ARG A 249 -5.22 -22.14 10.11
CA ARG A 249 -4.76 -23.40 9.49
C ARG A 249 -3.81 -23.14 8.32
N THR A 250 -3.86 -21.97 7.71
CA THR A 250 -2.97 -21.56 6.61
C THR A 250 -1.91 -20.52 7.04
N THR A 251 -1.66 -20.37 8.34
CA THR A 251 -0.67 -19.43 8.87
C THR A 251 0.81 -19.78 8.68
N PRO A 252 1.26 -20.98 8.25
CA PRO A 252 2.70 -21.23 8.13
C PRO A 252 3.33 -20.57 6.88
N HIS A 253 3.05 -19.29 6.68
CA HIS A 253 3.55 -18.45 5.59
C HIS A 253 4.50 -17.38 6.11
N MET A 254 5.34 -16.83 5.23
CA MET A 254 6.16 -15.69 5.60
C MET A 254 5.29 -14.43 5.67
N GLY A 255 5.24 -13.81 6.85
CA GLY A 255 4.53 -12.55 7.06
C GLY A 255 5.11 -11.39 6.23
N SER A 256 4.27 -10.38 5.94
CA SER A 256 4.63 -9.17 5.19
C SER A 256 5.90 -8.49 5.67
N ASN A 257 6.07 -8.38 7.00
CA ASN A 257 7.24 -7.76 7.61
C ASN A 257 8.56 -8.44 7.18
N ALA A 258 8.58 -9.79 7.16
CA ALA A 258 9.77 -10.53 6.77
C ALA A 258 10.08 -10.37 5.27
N GLN A 259 9.05 -10.29 4.42
CA GLN A 259 9.25 -10.02 3.00
C GLN A 259 9.83 -8.61 2.78
N LEU A 260 9.31 -7.60 3.49
CA LEU A 260 9.84 -6.23 3.45
C LEU A 260 11.27 -6.13 3.98
N LEU A 261 11.56 -6.78 5.11
CA LEU A 261 12.91 -6.84 5.69
C LEU A 261 13.92 -7.38 4.68
N GLU A 262 13.59 -8.44 3.93
CA GLU A 262 14.50 -8.96 2.92
C GLU A 262 14.75 -7.93 1.81
N ILE A 263 13.70 -7.31 1.27
CA ILE A 263 13.82 -6.27 0.25
C ILE A 263 14.70 -5.11 0.76
N PHE A 264 14.48 -4.64 1.98
CA PHE A 264 15.26 -3.54 2.54
C PHE A 264 16.69 -3.94 2.91
N ASN A 265 16.93 -5.18 3.33
CA ASN A 265 18.29 -5.69 3.55
C ASN A 265 19.10 -5.74 2.25
N GLN A 266 18.47 -5.94 1.09
CA GLN A 266 19.16 -5.85 -0.19
C GLN A 266 19.65 -4.42 -0.50
N LEU A 267 19.05 -3.37 0.08
CA LEU A 267 19.56 -2.00 -0.01
C LEU A 267 20.79 -1.79 0.88
N LYS A 268 20.89 -2.48 2.01
CA LYS A 268 21.99 -2.32 2.99
C LYS A 268 23.29 -2.99 2.56
N LYS A 269 23.21 -3.98 1.66
CA LYS A 269 24.37 -4.70 1.12
C LYS A 269 25.09 -3.95 -0.01
N GLN A 270 24.61 -2.75 -0.38
CA GLN A 270 25.12 -1.92 -1.47
C GLN A 270 25.65 -0.59 -0.94
#